data_AF-A0A522FTT2-F1
#
_entry.id   AF-A0A522FTT2-F1
#
_cell.length_a   1.000
_cell.length_b   1.000
_cell.length_c   1.000
_cell.angle_alpha   90.00
_cell.angle_beta   90.00
_cell.angle_gamma   90.00
#
_symmetry.space_group_name_H-M   'P 1'
#
loop_
_entity.id
_entity.type
_entity.pdbx_description
1 polymer ?
#
loop_
_entity_poly.entity_id
_entity_poly.type
_entity_poly.pdbx_seq_one_letter_code
_entity_poly.pdbx_strand_id
1 'polypeptide(L)'
;MRVELMKRNRDRIKCYGTFKNTGTKSGWQGEILPTVLLTDIRDEQGNILTDHLWFNLTKQFEKLGEIPAGTKLEFEARVKEYFKGYVNRWNDIDERRNDYKLSYPTKVRIVN
;
A
#
# COMPACT_ATOMS: atom_id res chain seq x y z
N MET A 1 0.00 -15.48 -3.17
CA MET A 1 0.10 -14.52 -4.29
C MET A 1 -1.22 -13.78 -4.38
N ARG A 2 -1.22 -12.45 -4.55
CA ARG A 2 -2.44 -11.64 -4.69
C ARG A 2 -2.97 -11.74 -6.12
N VAL A 3 -3.86 -12.70 -6.35
CA VAL A 3 -4.38 -13.04 -7.68
C VAL A 3 -5.12 -11.86 -8.34
N GLU A 4 -5.90 -11.10 -7.57
CA GLU A 4 -6.63 -9.94 -8.12
C GLU A 4 -5.72 -8.81 -8.59
N LEU A 5 -4.58 -8.61 -7.92
CA LEU A 5 -3.59 -7.65 -8.37
C LEU A 5 -2.83 -8.17 -9.60
N MET A 6 -2.50 -9.46 -9.64
CA MET A 6 -1.81 -10.06 -10.79
C MET A 6 -2.54 -9.81 -12.11
N LYS A 7 -3.88 -9.91 -12.13
CA LYS A 7 -4.72 -9.65 -13.32
C LYS A 7 -4.60 -8.22 -13.86
N ARG A 8 -4.12 -7.28 -13.04
CA ARG A 8 -4.04 -5.84 -13.32
C ARG A 8 -2.60 -5.33 -13.28
N ASN A 9 -1.62 -6.19 -13.56
CA ASN A 9 -0.20 -5.83 -13.49
C ASN A 9 0.09 -4.58 -14.33
N ARG A 10 0.86 -3.64 -13.77
CA ARG A 10 1.25 -2.35 -14.34
C ARG A 10 0.12 -1.31 -14.44
N ASP A 11 -1.13 -1.69 -14.25
CA ASP A 11 -2.25 -0.77 -14.30
C ASP A 11 -2.29 0.14 -13.08
N ARG A 12 -2.94 1.30 -13.27
CA ARG A 12 -3.34 2.18 -12.17
C ARG A 12 -4.83 1.98 -11.95
N ILE A 13 -5.19 1.56 -10.74
CA ILE A 13 -6.55 1.16 -10.40
C ILE A 13 -7.09 2.00 -9.24
N LYS A 14 -8.40 2.24 -9.26
CA LYS A 14 -9.12 2.87 -8.14
C LYS A 14 -9.28 1.85 -7.01
N CYS A 15 -8.99 2.29 -5.80
CA CYS A 15 -9.00 1.50 -4.58
C CYS A 15 -9.72 2.28 -3.47
N TYR A 16 -10.25 1.52 -2.53
CA TYR A 16 -10.83 2.01 -1.29
C TYR A 16 -10.08 1.39 -0.12
N GLY A 17 -9.93 2.12 0.98
CA GLY A 17 -9.34 1.59 2.20
C GLY A 17 -9.67 2.45 3.41
N THR A 18 -9.58 1.85 4.59
CA THR A 18 -9.88 2.49 5.86
C THR A 18 -8.59 2.93 6.54
N PHE A 19 -8.47 4.22 6.82
CA PHE A 19 -7.35 4.79 7.56
C PHE A 19 -7.31 4.21 8.97
N LYS A 20 -6.15 3.71 9.39
CA LYS A 20 -5.95 3.13 10.72
C LYS A 20 -4.98 3.91 11.59
N ASN A 21 -3.80 4.23 11.06
CA ASN A 21 -2.78 4.96 11.82
C ASN A 21 -1.72 5.58 10.89
N THR A 22 -0.89 6.47 11.43
CA THR A 22 0.39 6.87 10.84
C THR A 22 1.54 6.13 11.52
N GLY A 23 2.71 6.18 10.91
CA GLY A 23 3.94 5.58 11.45
C GLY A 23 5.16 6.14 10.73
N THR A 24 6.33 5.60 11.02
CA THR A 24 7.57 6.00 10.36
C THR A 24 8.36 4.79 9.88
N LYS A 25 9.22 5.00 8.89
CA LYS A 25 10.19 4.00 8.44
C LYS A 25 11.52 4.67 8.11
N SER A 26 12.60 3.91 8.20
CA SER A 26 13.89 4.35 7.68
C SER A 26 13.88 4.38 6.15
N GLY A 27 14.26 5.52 5.59
CA GLY A 27 14.46 5.79 4.19
C GLY A 27 15.92 5.65 3.78
N TRP A 28 16.26 6.27 2.65
CA TRP A 28 17.63 6.29 2.16
C TRP A 28 18.54 7.05 3.13
N GLN A 29 19.73 6.53 3.41
CA GLN A 29 20.71 7.16 4.31
C GLN A 29 20.19 7.50 5.73
N GLY A 30 19.20 6.75 6.22
CA GLY A 30 18.69 6.95 7.59
C GLY A 30 17.66 8.06 7.74
N GLU A 31 17.18 8.64 6.64
CA GLU A 31 16.02 9.56 6.66
C GLU A 31 14.81 8.89 7.34
N ILE A 32 14.07 9.61 8.17
CA ILE A 32 12.84 9.08 8.77
C ILE A 32 11.67 9.51 7.89
N LEU A 33 11.07 8.56 7.19
CA LEU A 33 9.95 8.80 6.27
C LEU A 33 8.62 8.52 6.98
N PRO A 34 7.66 9.46 6.97
CA PRO A 34 6.32 9.22 7.50
C PRO A 34 5.54 8.25 6.59
N THR A 35 4.66 7.48 7.21
CA THR A 35 3.85 6.45 6.57
C THR A 35 2.41 6.48 7.06
N VAL A 36 1.51 5.94 6.24
CA VAL A 36 0.08 5.78 6.55
C VAL A 36 -0.32 4.33 6.37
N LEU A 37 -1.05 3.81 7.35
CA LEU A 37 -1.62 2.47 7.35
C LEU A 37 -3.08 2.53 6.91
N LEU A 38 -3.36 1.88 5.78
CA LEU A 38 -4.73 1.61 5.34
C LEU A 38 -5.06 0.13 5.54
N THR A 39 -6.31 -0.15 5.86
CA THR A 39 -6.86 -1.48 6.11
C THR A 39 -8.10 -1.74 5.26
N ASP A 40 -8.49 -3.00 5.09
CA ASP A 40 -9.64 -3.42 4.27
C ASP A 40 -9.56 -2.83 2.84
N ILE A 41 -8.45 -3.09 2.14
CA ILE A 41 -8.22 -2.47 0.83
C ILE A 41 -8.98 -3.24 -0.24
N ARG A 42 -9.85 -2.54 -0.97
CA ARG A 42 -10.75 -3.09 -1.97
C ARG A 42 -10.64 -2.37 -3.31
N ASP A 43 -11.02 -3.03 -4.40
CA ASP A 43 -11.22 -2.38 -5.70
C ASP A 43 -12.62 -1.77 -5.85
N GLU A 44 -12.89 -1.16 -7.01
CA GLU A 44 -14.18 -0.54 -7.34
C GLU A 44 -15.36 -1.53 -7.42
N GLN A 45 -15.08 -2.83 -7.59
CA GLN A 45 -16.08 -3.90 -7.58
C GLN A 45 -16.29 -4.48 -6.17
N GLY A 46 -15.57 -3.97 -5.16
CA GLY A 46 -15.64 -4.44 -3.78
C GLY A 46 -14.77 -5.66 -3.46
N ASN A 47 -13.96 -6.14 -4.42
CA ASN A 47 -13.08 -7.28 -4.20
C ASN A 47 -11.93 -6.89 -3.26
N ILE A 48 -11.64 -7.74 -2.28
CA ILE A 48 -10.53 -7.52 -1.34
C ILE A 48 -9.20 -7.71 -2.09
N LEU A 49 -8.36 -6.68 -2.07
CA LEU A 49 -7.02 -6.70 -2.66
C LEU A 49 -5.95 -7.07 -1.62
N THR A 50 -6.08 -6.57 -0.38
CA THR A 50 -5.18 -6.89 0.74
C THR A 50 -5.79 -6.39 2.07
N ASP A 51 -5.53 -7.09 3.17
CA ASP A 51 -6.09 -6.73 4.49
C ASP A 51 -5.55 -5.39 5.02
N HIS A 52 -4.27 -5.12 4.77
CA HIS A 52 -3.61 -3.89 5.17
C HIS A 52 -2.45 -3.56 4.25
N LEU A 53 -2.09 -2.27 4.20
CA LEU A 53 -0.90 -1.80 3.49
C LEU A 53 -0.40 -0.48 4.07
N TRP A 54 0.91 -0.42 4.24
CA TRP A 54 1.63 0.82 4.54
C TRP A 54 2.01 1.54 3.25
N PHE A 55 1.64 2.81 3.15
CA PHE A 55 2.13 3.73 2.13
C PHE A 55 3.04 4.78 2.76
N ASN A 56 3.89 5.39 1.94
CA ASN A 56 4.49 6.66 2.35
C ASN A 56 3.37 7.69 2.50
N LEU A 57 3.47 8.51 3.55
CA LEU A 57 2.58 9.65 3.75
C LEU A 57 2.97 10.72 2.71
N THR A 58 2.28 10.72 1.58
CA THR A 58 2.55 11.67 0.48
C THR A 58 1.90 13.03 0.76
N LYS A 59 2.33 14.08 0.04
CA LYS A 59 1.70 15.41 0.08
C LYS A 59 0.18 15.40 -0.14
N GLN A 60 -0.37 14.37 -0.78
CA GLN A 60 -1.82 14.25 -0.97
C GLN A 60 -2.54 13.76 0.29
N PHE A 61 -1.91 12.89 1.08
CA PHE A 61 -2.41 12.56 2.42
C PHE A 61 -2.31 13.76 3.36
N GLU A 62 -1.19 14.50 3.33
CA GLU A 62 -1.01 15.71 4.16
C GLU A 62 -2.09 16.77 3.91
N LYS A 63 -2.50 16.94 2.65
CA LYS A 63 -3.57 17.88 2.26
C LYS A 63 -4.95 17.55 2.85
N LEU A 64 -5.17 16.31 3.30
CA LEU A 64 -6.42 15.93 3.96
C LEU A 64 -6.45 16.36 5.43
N GLY A 65 -5.32 16.81 5.99
CA GLY A 65 -5.21 17.18 7.40
C GLY A 65 -5.24 15.97 8.34
N GLU A 66 -5.75 16.17 9.55
CA GLU A 66 -5.95 15.08 10.51
C GLU A 66 -7.09 14.17 10.05
N ILE A 67 -6.77 12.89 9.87
CA ILE A 67 -7.72 11.86 9.46
C ILE A 67 -8.02 10.98 10.67
N PRO A 68 -9.26 10.93 11.18
CA PRO A 68 -9.62 10.01 12.26
C PRO A 68 -9.46 8.55 11.83
N ALA A 69 -9.00 7.69 12.75
CA ALA A 69 -9.03 6.25 12.55
C ALA A 69 -10.45 5.76 12.23
N GLY A 70 -10.58 4.87 11.24
CA GLY A 70 -11.87 4.42 10.72
C GLY A 70 -12.38 5.22 9.52
N THR A 71 -11.73 6.32 9.13
CA THR A 71 -12.14 7.09 7.95
C THR A 71 -11.88 6.31 6.66
N LYS A 72 -12.88 6.24 5.78
CA LYS A 72 -12.74 5.63 4.46
C LYS A 72 -12.10 6.62 3.49
N LEU A 73 -11.13 6.12 2.73
CA LEU A 73 -10.42 6.86 1.70
C LEU A 73 -10.58 6.15 0.36
N GLU A 74 -10.77 6.93 -0.69
CA GLU A 74 -10.57 6.51 -2.07
C GLU A 74 -9.19 6.99 -2.53
N PHE A 75 -8.50 6.17 -3.31
CA PHE A 75 -7.24 6.53 -3.95
C PHE A 75 -7.01 5.71 -5.21
N GLU A 76 -6.16 6.18 -6.10
CA GLU A 76 -5.62 5.40 -7.20
C GLU A 76 -4.22 4.90 -6.85
N ALA A 77 -3.93 3.63 -7.11
CA ALA A 77 -2.59 3.06 -6.92
C ALA A 77 -2.16 2.23 -8.13
N ARG A 78 -0.85 2.19 -8.37
CA ARG A 78 -0.26 1.36 -9.41
C ARG A 78 0.01 -0.04 -8.89
N VAL A 79 -0.44 -1.04 -9.63
CA VAL A 79 -0.10 -2.43 -9.35
C VAL A 79 1.31 -2.73 -9.88
N LYS A 80 2.17 -3.29 -9.04
CA LYS A 80 3.53 -3.69 -9.42
C LYS A 80 3.88 -5.05 -8.83
N GLU A 81 4.70 -5.79 -9.57
CA GLU A 81 5.38 -6.98 -9.07
C GLU A 81 6.29 -6.62 -7.89
N TYR A 82 6.36 -7.55 -6.94
CA TYR A 82 7.24 -7.48 -5.79
C TYR A 82 7.62 -8.89 -5.34
N PHE A 83 8.90 -9.08 -5.02
CA PHE A 83 9.38 -10.31 -4.44
C PHE A 83 9.23 -10.27 -2.93
N LYS A 84 8.49 -11.22 -2.36
CA LYS A 84 8.40 -11.40 -0.89
C LYS A 84 9.04 -12.71 -0.48
N GLY A 85 9.58 -12.77 0.72
CA GLY A 85 10.23 -13.96 1.25
C GLY A 85 11.50 -13.61 2.02
N TYR A 86 12.03 -14.59 2.74
CA TYR A 86 13.26 -14.43 3.50
C TYR A 86 14.47 -14.65 2.59
N VAL A 87 15.50 -13.83 2.77
CA VAL A 87 16.80 -14.01 2.12
C VAL A 87 17.87 -13.97 3.20
N ASN A 88 18.67 -15.03 3.28
CA ASN A 88 19.87 -15.08 4.10
C ASN A 88 21.03 -15.57 3.25
N ARG A 89 21.86 -14.63 2.82
CA ARG A 89 23.01 -14.91 1.95
C ARG A 89 24.13 -15.69 2.65
N TRP A 90 24.23 -15.60 3.98
CA TRP A 90 25.25 -16.33 4.75
C TRP A 90 24.96 -17.83 4.79
N ASN A 91 23.69 -18.21 4.75
CA ASN A 91 23.24 -19.61 4.79
C ASN A 91 22.72 -20.11 3.43
N ASP A 92 22.95 -19.36 2.34
CA ASP A 92 22.47 -19.67 0.99
C ASP A 92 20.95 -19.92 0.90
N ILE A 93 20.17 -19.16 1.67
CA ILE A 93 18.70 -19.24 1.70
C ILE A 93 18.13 -18.10 0.85
N ASP A 94 17.39 -18.45 -0.20
CA ASP A 94 16.55 -17.53 -0.97
C ASP A 94 15.15 -18.11 -1.17
N GLU A 95 14.21 -17.70 -0.33
CA GLU A 95 12.80 -18.13 -0.38
C GLU A 95 11.90 -17.09 -1.07
N ARG A 96 12.48 -16.17 -1.84
CA ARG A 96 11.71 -15.12 -2.50
C ARG A 96 10.73 -15.73 -3.51
N ARG A 97 9.50 -15.26 -3.46
CA ARG A 97 8.43 -15.59 -4.39
C ARG A 97 7.87 -14.32 -5.00
N ASN A 98 7.46 -14.43 -6.26
CA ASN A 98 6.69 -13.38 -6.91
C ASN A 98 5.36 -13.12 -6.21
N ASP A 99 5.05 -11.85 -6.02
CA ASP A 99 3.75 -11.36 -5.57
C ASP A 99 3.48 -10.00 -6.22
N TYR A 100 2.32 -9.43 -5.92
CA TYR A 100 1.92 -8.11 -6.40
C TYR A 100 1.60 -7.20 -5.23
N LYS A 101 1.83 -5.90 -5.42
CA LYS A 101 1.54 -4.85 -4.45
C LYS A 101 0.94 -3.62 -5.12
N LEU A 102 0.27 -2.81 -4.31
CA LEU A 102 -0.12 -1.45 -4.67
C LEU A 102 1.02 -0.49 -4.33
N SER A 103 1.26 0.50 -5.19
CA SER A 103 2.34 1.49 -5.01
C SER A 103 1.95 2.82 -5.61
N TYR A 104 2.60 3.90 -5.16
CA TYR A 104 2.38 5.26 -5.65
C TYR A 104 0.91 5.71 -5.56
N PRO A 105 0.35 5.81 -4.34
CA PRO A 105 -1.02 6.29 -4.16
C PRO A 105 -1.16 7.74 -4.64
N THR A 106 -2.22 8.01 -5.39
CA THR A 106 -2.57 9.34 -5.92
C THR A 106 -4.08 9.55 -5.87
N LYS A 107 -4.53 10.78 -6.11
CA LYS A 107 -5.94 11.20 -6.08
C LYS A 107 -6.64 10.77 -4.78
N VAL A 108 -5.92 10.88 -3.67
CA VAL A 108 -6.43 10.48 -2.35
C VAL A 108 -7.53 11.45 -1.91
N ARG A 109 -8.68 10.93 -1.50
CA ARG A 109 -9.81 11.71 -0.98
C ARG A 109 -10.58 10.93 0.07
N ILE A 110 -11.19 11.64 1.01
CA ILE A 110 -12.14 11.07 1.97
C ILE A 110 -13.45 10.75 1.24
N VAL A 111 -14.06 9.62 1.58
CA VAL A 111 -15.37 9.20 1.07
C VAL A 111 -16.26 8.78 2.24
N ASN A 112 -17.57 9.05 2.13
CA ASN A 112 -18.58 8.72 3.13
C ASN A 112 -19.11 7.29 2.93
#